data_AF-A0A522E1Q3-F1
#
_entry.id   AF-A0A522E1Q3-F1
#
_cell.length_a   1.000
_cell.length_b   1.000
_cell.length_c   1.000
_cell.angle_alpha   90.00
_cell.angle_beta   90.00
_cell.angle_gamma   90.00
#
_symmetry.space_group_name_H-M   'P 1'
#
loop_
_entity.id
_entity.type
_entity.pdbx_description
1 polymer ?
#
loop_
_entity_poly.entity_id
_entity_poly.type
_entity_poly.pdbx_seq_one_letter_code
_entity_poly.pdbx_strand_id
1 'polypeptide(L)'
;MINKPILPLIIWVMAANVACAQEVSQQNPDVFFGVSDGRAQPGGFNNYFYEDKERGWFWYEYPVDDMDDMDEEIIEQPPPELPIAKEKPISPPQQSVPAEAKPLSTEWFRKNMEKYRDTAIDNPTESNVSTYMYLQRVMLDKAEKFSEVSQRVVMADPILDENSRRPIATFGAFAMDDRAKKGTDKAAKILAEKAGFWFFYSSDCEFCLKEAGVLKGITN
;
A
#
# COMPACT_ATOMS: atom_id res chain seq x y z
N MET A 1 19.02 -75.36 -53.29
CA MET A 1 18.45 -76.06 -52.11
C MET A 1 18.40 -75.03 -51.00
N ILE A 2 17.23 -74.39 -50.73
CA ILE A 2 16.22 -74.83 -49.75
C ILE A 2 16.89 -74.89 -48.36
N ASN A 3 16.55 -74.17 -47.27
CA ASN A 3 15.33 -73.52 -46.79
C ASN A 3 15.71 -72.65 -45.55
N LYS A 4 14.93 -71.62 -45.21
CA LYS A 4 14.82 -71.05 -43.83
C LYS A 4 14.14 -72.09 -42.89
N PRO A 5 13.62 -71.79 -41.66
CA PRO A 5 13.89 -70.80 -40.58
C PRO A 5 14.03 -71.52 -39.19
N ILE A 6 13.93 -70.82 -38.05
CA ILE A 6 13.10 -71.14 -36.84
C ILE A 6 13.77 -70.66 -35.52
N LEU A 7 13.18 -69.61 -34.92
CA LEU A 7 13.13 -69.33 -33.46
C LEU A 7 12.15 -70.34 -32.81
N PRO A 8 12.25 -70.77 -31.52
CA PRO A 8 11.76 -69.91 -30.41
C PRO A 8 12.21 -70.21 -28.94
N LEU A 9 11.88 -69.25 -28.05
CA LEU A 9 11.35 -69.38 -26.67
C LEU A 9 12.16 -69.97 -25.48
N ILE A 10 11.81 -69.40 -24.29
CA ILE A 10 12.05 -69.76 -22.86
C ILE A 10 12.90 -68.67 -22.16
N ILE A 11 12.40 -67.62 -21.50
CA ILE A 11 11.52 -67.48 -20.29
C ILE A 11 12.00 -68.23 -19.04
N TRP A 12 12.67 -67.51 -18.11
CA TRP A 12 12.45 -67.45 -16.63
C TRP A 12 13.56 -66.57 -16.00
N VAL A 13 13.31 -65.39 -15.41
CA VAL A 13 12.65 -65.06 -14.13
C VAL A 13 13.46 -65.48 -12.87
N MET A 14 13.60 -64.51 -11.96
CA MET A 14 14.09 -64.51 -10.55
C MET A 14 15.55 -64.06 -10.34
N ALA A 15 15.81 -62.85 -9.86
CA ALA A 15 15.55 -62.27 -8.52
C ALA A 15 16.69 -62.56 -7.53
N ALA A 16 17.40 -61.49 -7.14
CA ALA A 16 18.09 -61.40 -5.86
C ALA A 16 18.14 -59.93 -5.44
N ASN A 17 17.14 -59.54 -4.64
CA ASN A 17 17.13 -58.34 -3.83
C ASN A 17 18.23 -58.44 -2.77
N VAL A 18 19.10 -57.43 -2.70
CA VAL A 18 19.90 -57.16 -1.49
C VAL A 18 19.20 -56.04 -0.74
N ALA A 19 18.62 -56.42 0.39
CA ALA A 19 18.11 -55.50 1.39
C ALA A 19 19.30 -54.84 2.11
N CYS A 20 19.28 -53.52 2.21
CA CYS A 20 19.98 -52.79 3.25
C CYS A 20 19.00 -51.74 3.78
N ALA A 21 18.40 -52.06 4.92
CA ALA A 21 17.65 -51.13 5.74
C ALA A 21 18.62 -50.56 6.79
N GLN A 22 18.73 -49.24 6.89
CA GLN A 22 19.28 -48.59 8.06
C GLN A 22 18.56 -47.26 8.32
N GLU A 23 18.28 -47.07 9.59
CA GLU A 23 17.37 -46.09 10.21
C GLU A 23 17.78 -44.63 9.97
N VAL A 24 16.81 -43.78 9.64
CA VAL A 24 16.96 -42.32 9.70
C VAL A 24 16.29 -41.83 10.99
N SER A 25 17.13 -41.45 11.93
CA SER A 25 16.76 -40.80 13.19
C SER A 25 16.23 -39.39 12.97
N GLN A 26 15.15 -39.08 13.71
CA GLN A 26 14.56 -37.78 14.07
C GLN A 26 15.36 -36.51 13.74
N GLN A 27 14.68 -35.58 13.06
CA GLN A 27 14.81 -34.14 13.29
C GLN A 27 13.46 -33.46 13.00
N ASN A 28 12.79 -33.00 14.07
CA ASN A 28 11.65 -32.08 14.03
C ASN A 28 12.09 -30.75 13.39
N PRO A 29 11.22 -30.11 12.60
CA PRO A 29 11.16 -28.67 12.53
C PRO A 29 9.79 -28.19 13.02
N ASP A 30 9.64 -28.08 14.33
CA ASP A 30 8.67 -27.16 14.92
C ASP A 30 9.28 -25.75 14.83
N VAL A 31 9.13 -25.07 13.68
CA VAL A 31 8.94 -23.62 13.66
C VAL A 31 8.51 -23.09 12.29
N PHE A 32 7.36 -22.43 12.34
CA PHE A 32 7.14 -21.09 11.81
C PHE A 32 7.04 -20.95 10.28
N PHE A 33 5.84 -21.19 9.73
CA PHE A 33 5.16 -20.28 8.80
C PHE A 33 3.66 -20.57 8.88
N GLY A 34 2.86 -19.56 9.25
CA GLY A 34 1.41 -19.68 9.36
C GLY A 34 0.76 -19.87 8.00
N VAL A 35 0.42 -21.11 7.69
CA VAL A 35 -0.57 -21.48 6.67
C VAL A 35 -1.48 -22.53 7.32
N SER A 36 -2.73 -22.16 7.54
CA SER A 36 -3.76 -23.03 8.09
C SER A 36 -4.19 -24.05 7.03
N ASP A 37 -3.42 -25.13 6.88
CA ASP A 37 -3.87 -26.28 6.10
C ASP A 37 -4.84 -27.12 6.95
N GLY A 38 -6.11 -27.10 6.53
CA GLY A 38 -7.25 -27.69 7.21
C GLY A 38 -7.19 -29.21 7.39
N ARG A 39 -6.38 -29.68 8.34
CA ARG A 39 -6.51 -31.02 8.93
C ARG A 39 -7.31 -30.94 10.24
N ALA A 40 -8.34 -31.79 10.27
CA ALA A 40 -9.47 -31.79 11.19
C ALA A 40 -9.11 -31.69 12.67
N GLN A 41 -9.75 -30.75 13.38
CA GLN A 41 -9.89 -30.80 14.83
C GLN A 41 -11.19 -31.52 15.22
N PRO A 42 -11.19 -32.35 16.27
CA PRO A 42 -12.37 -33.06 16.72
C PRO A 42 -13.25 -32.12 17.54
N GLY A 43 -14.54 -32.07 17.21
CA GLY A 43 -15.55 -31.35 18.00
C GLY A 43 -16.48 -30.57 17.10
N GLY A 44 -17.76 -31.00 17.05
CA GLY A 44 -18.79 -30.32 16.28
C GLY A 44 -19.01 -28.90 16.79
N PHE A 45 -18.42 -27.94 16.09
CA PHE A 45 -18.84 -26.55 16.14
C PHE A 45 -19.72 -26.32 14.92
N ASN A 46 -20.99 -26.06 15.18
CA ASN A 46 -21.99 -25.66 14.19
C ASN A 46 -21.42 -24.56 13.29
N ASN A 47 -21.34 -24.83 11.98
CA ASN A 47 -20.77 -23.96 10.93
C ASN A 47 -21.52 -22.61 10.71
N TYR A 48 -22.48 -22.27 11.57
CA TYR A 48 -23.34 -21.10 11.44
C TYR A 48 -22.57 -19.78 11.39
N PHE A 49 -21.41 -19.68 12.06
CA PHE A 49 -20.62 -18.43 12.04
C PHE A 49 -19.91 -18.17 10.69
N TYR A 50 -19.47 -19.21 9.99
CA TYR A 50 -18.75 -19.07 8.71
C TYR A 50 -19.69 -18.97 7.51
N GLU A 51 -20.88 -19.54 7.63
CA GLU A 51 -21.95 -19.41 6.62
C GLU A 51 -22.56 -17.99 6.62
N ASP A 52 -22.38 -17.25 7.71
CA ASP A 52 -22.99 -15.94 7.93
C ASP A 52 -22.05 -14.73 7.73
N LYS A 53 -20.96 -14.93 6.98
CA LYS A 53 -19.96 -13.90 6.64
C LYS A 53 -20.50 -12.73 5.79
N GLU A 54 -21.71 -12.90 5.24
CA GLU A 54 -22.37 -11.95 4.35
C GLU A 54 -23.44 -11.09 5.06
N ARG A 55 -23.43 -11.09 6.40
CA ARG A 55 -24.32 -10.27 7.23
C ARG A 55 -23.59 -9.17 7.98
N GLY A 56 -24.34 -8.20 8.47
CA GLY A 56 -23.85 -7.10 9.29
C GLY A 56 -23.48 -5.82 8.53
N TRP A 57 -22.80 -4.91 9.23
CA TRP A 57 -22.61 -3.52 8.81
C TRP A 57 -21.92 -3.34 7.44
N PHE A 58 -21.04 -4.27 7.03
CA PHE A 58 -20.39 -4.24 5.71
C PHE A 58 -21.38 -4.45 4.55
N TRP A 59 -22.54 -5.03 4.82
CA TRP A 59 -23.59 -5.37 3.84
C TRP A 59 -24.84 -4.50 3.95
N TYR A 60 -24.76 -3.38 4.69
CA TYR A 60 -25.87 -2.43 4.86
C TYR A 60 -27.16 -3.07 5.41
N GLU A 61 -27.02 -4.13 6.22
CA GLU A 61 -28.12 -4.58 7.07
C GLU A 61 -28.33 -3.53 8.16
N TYR A 62 -29.31 -2.66 7.93
CA TYR A 62 -29.81 -1.78 8.97
C TYR A 62 -30.44 -2.65 10.05
N PRO A 63 -30.12 -2.44 11.34
CA PRO A 63 -30.95 -3.02 12.38
C PRO A 63 -32.39 -2.59 12.09
N VAL A 64 -33.32 -3.54 12.17
CA VAL A 64 -34.74 -3.24 12.14
C VAL A 64 -35.00 -2.46 13.42
N ASP A 65 -34.81 -1.15 13.36
CA ASP A 65 -35.33 -0.25 14.35
C ASP A 65 -36.85 -0.28 14.15
N ASP A 66 -37.55 -0.77 15.17
CA ASP A 66 -39.00 -0.67 15.31
C ASP A 66 -39.40 0.82 15.41
N MET A 67 -39.26 1.56 14.32
CA MET A 67 -39.67 2.95 14.16
C MET A 67 -40.54 3.08 12.91
N ASP A 68 -41.58 2.25 12.86
CA ASP A 68 -42.88 2.76 12.43
C ASP A 68 -43.30 3.80 13.49
N ASP A 69 -43.70 5.01 13.06
CA ASP A 69 -44.16 6.15 13.87
C ASP A 69 -43.15 7.27 14.17
N MET A 70 -42.48 7.86 13.17
CA MET A 70 -42.14 9.29 13.17
C MET A 70 -42.14 9.87 11.75
N ASP A 71 -43.30 9.83 11.10
CA ASP A 71 -43.66 10.84 10.10
C ASP A 71 -43.90 12.17 10.83
N GLU A 72 -42.91 13.08 10.90
CA GLU A 72 -43.19 14.47 11.26
C GLU A 72 -42.18 15.49 10.68
N GLU A 73 -42.72 16.29 9.75
CA GLU A 73 -42.34 17.64 9.31
C GLU A 73 -40.93 17.93 8.78
N ILE A 74 -40.77 17.74 7.47
CA ILE A 74 -39.83 18.51 6.65
C ILE A 74 -40.37 19.95 6.54
N ILE A 75 -39.82 20.87 7.34
CA ILE A 75 -39.99 22.31 7.12
C ILE A 75 -39.03 22.74 6.00
N GLU A 76 -39.55 22.88 4.79
CA GLU A 76 -38.83 23.50 3.67
C GLU A 76 -38.59 24.99 3.96
N GLN A 77 -37.34 25.37 4.26
CA GLN A 77 -36.95 26.78 4.26
C GLN A 77 -36.61 27.22 2.81
N PRO A 78 -37.11 28.38 2.34
CA PRO A 78 -36.83 28.85 0.99
C PRO A 78 -35.36 29.27 0.83
N PRO A 79 -34.78 29.18 -0.38
CA PRO A 79 -33.39 29.53 -0.62
C PRO A 79 -33.12 31.01 -0.34
N PRO A 80 -32.04 31.39 0.35
CA PRO A 80 -31.65 32.79 0.47
C PRO A 80 -31.17 33.33 -0.89
N GLU A 81 -31.81 34.39 -1.37
CA GLU A 81 -31.41 35.14 -2.56
C GLU A 81 -30.02 35.76 -2.37
N LEU A 82 -29.15 35.53 -3.35
CA LEU A 82 -27.81 36.12 -3.44
C LEU A 82 -27.90 37.65 -3.66
N PRO A 83 -27.32 38.49 -2.79
CA PRO A 83 -27.16 39.91 -3.10
C PRO A 83 -26.02 40.10 -4.10
N ILE A 84 -26.36 40.73 -5.22
CA ILE A 84 -25.45 41.21 -6.26
C ILE A 84 -24.35 42.09 -5.63
N ALA A 85 -23.09 41.72 -5.89
CA ALA A 85 -21.91 42.44 -5.47
C ALA A 85 -21.90 43.88 -6.01
N LYS A 86 -21.90 44.87 -5.10
CA LYS A 86 -21.42 46.22 -5.40
C LYS A 86 -19.91 46.24 -5.24
N GLU A 87 -19.20 46.50 -6.32
CA GLU A 87 -17.77 46.83 -6.29
C GLU A 87 -17.52 48.02 -5.35
N LYS A 88 -16.63 47.83 -4.38
CA LYS A 88 -16.04 48.92 -3.61
C LYS A 88 -14.82 49.47 -4.36
N PRO A 89 -14.62 50.79 -4.40
CA PRO A 89 -13.42 51.38 -4.98
C PRO A 89 -12.16 50.98 -4.20
N ILE A 90 -11.09 50.72 -4.96
CA ILE A 90 -9.73 50.47 -4.48
C ILE A 90 -9.22 51.73 -3.76
N SER A 91 -8.94 51.59 -2.46
CA SER A 91 -8.18 52.59 -1.68
C SER A 91 -6.69 52.20 -1.65
N PRO A 92 -5.74 53.15 -1.74
CA PRO A 92 -4.31 52.90 -1.71
C PRO A 92 -3.80 52.32 -0.37
N PRO A 93 -2.60 51.72 -0.34
CA PRO A 93 -2.11 50.95 0.79
C PRO A 93 -1.71 51.87 1.95
N GLN A 94 -2.37 51.72 3.09
CA GLN A 94 -1.99 52.39 4.32
C GLN A 94 -0.99 51.53 5.09
N GLN A 95 0.22 52.07 5.25
CA GLN A 95 1.34 51.45 5.96
C GLN A 95 1.12 51.43 7.49
N SER A 96 1.59 50.33 8.07
CA SER A 96 2.22 50.17 9.40
C SER A 96 1.48 50.62 10.67
N VAL A 97 0.90 49.63 11.33
CA VAL A 97 0.95 49.44 12.80
C VAL A 97 1.59 48.05 12.99
N PRO A 98 2.30 47.69 14.09
CA PRO A 98 2.74 46.32 14.29
C PRO A 98 1.49 45.44 14.34
N ALA A 99 1.13 44.85 13.21
CA ALA A 99 -0.14 44.16 13.08
C ALA A 99 -0.06 42.92 13.97
N GLU A 100 -0.80 42.94 15.07
CA GLU A 100 -1.18 41.70 15.73
C GLU A 100 -1.65 40.74 14.63
N ALA A 101 -1.05 39.54 14.61
CA ALA A 101 -1.27 38.58 13.53
C ALA A 101 -2.77 38.44 13.30
N LYS A 102 -3.21 38.59 12.03
CA LYS A 102 -4.63 38.51 11.66
C LYS A 102 -5.29 37.32 12.37
N PRO A 103 -6.45 37.47 13.02
CA PRO A 103 -7.08 36.38 13.75
C PRO A 103 -7.27 35.17 12.84
N LEU A 104 -7.03 33.96 13.37
CA LEU A 104 -7.09 32.68 12.64
C LEU A 104 -6.12 32.57 11.44
N SER A 105 -5.05 33.37 11.42
CA SER A 105 -3.89 33.15 10.54
C SER A 105 -2.98 32.05 11.10
N THR A 106 -2.10 31.50 10.26
CA THR A 106 -1.11 30.48 10.67
C THR A 106 -0.20 31.00 11.78
N GLU A 107 0.25 32.25 11.71
CA GLU A 107 1.03 32.89 12.76
C GLU A 107 0.24 33.07 14.07
N TRP A 108 -1.05 33.40 13.97
CA TRP A 108 -1.93 33.49 15.12
C TRP A 108 -2.11 32.12 15.80
N PHE A 109 -2.33 31.05 15.02
CA PHE A 109 -2.45 29.70 15.56
C PHE A 109 -1.15 29.25 16.26
N ARG A 110 0.03 29.49 15.65
CA ARG A 110 1.31 29.14 16.28
C ARG A 110 1.51 29.81 17.64
N LYS A 111 1.05 31.04 17.81
CA LYS A 111 1.19 31.79 19.06
C LYS A 111 0.12 31.45 20.11
N ASN A 112 -1.10 31.15 19.68
CA ASN A 112 -2.25 31.07 20.59
C ASN A 112 -2.76 29.65 20.84
N MET A 113 -2.51 28.69 19.94
CA MET A 113 -3.06 27.34 20.05
C MET A 113 -2.62 26.64 21.34
N GLU A 114 -1.35 26.77 21.71
CA GLU A 114 -0.80 26.21 22.95
C GLU A 114 -1.50 26.81 24.17
N LYS A 115 -1.71 28.13 24.21
CA LYS A 115 -2.42 28.81 25.30
C LYS A 115 -3.84 28.26 25.52
N TYR A 116 -4.61 28.09 24.44
CA TYR A 116 -5.98 27.56 24.54
C TYR A 116 -5.99 26.08 24.92
N ARG A 117 -5.03 25.29 24.44
CA ARG A 117 -4.86 23.89 24.84
C ARG A 117 -4.57 23.79 26.34
N ASP A 118 -3.58 24.53 26.81
CA ASP A 118 -3.14 24.46 28.20
C ASP A 118 -4.25 24.96 29.14
N THR A 119 -4.99 26.01 28.74
CA THR A 119 -6.18 26.47 29.48
C THR A 119 -7.27 25.39 29.56
N ALA A 120 -7.48 24.63 28.48
CA ALA A 120 -8.46 23.54 28.45
C ALA A 120 -8.02 22.33 29.29
N ILE A 121 -6.72 22.07 29.39
CA ILE A 121 -6.14 21.00 30.22
C ILE A 121 -6.18 21.38 31.70
N ASP A 122 -5.69 22.57 32.04
CA ASP A 122 -5.57 23.03 33.42
C ASP A 122 -6.95 23.33 34.03
N ASN A 123 -7.88 23.85 33.23
CA ASN A 123 -9.24 24.19 33.64
C ASN A 123 -10.27 23.60 32.66
N PRO A 124 -10.64 22.32 32.79
CA PRO A 124 -11.54 21.64 31.86
C PRO A 124 -13.00 22.03 32.07
N THR A 125 -13.34 23.27 31.69
CA THR A 125 -14.73 23.74 31.59
C THR A 125 -15.27 23.50 30.18
N GLU A 126 -16.59 23.33 30.04
CA GLU A 126 -17.23 23.14 28.73
C GLU A 126 -16.86 24.25 27.73
N SER A 127 -16.81 25.50 28.20
CA SER A 127 -16.41 26.64 27.37
C SER A 127 -14.94 26.56 26.91
N ASN A 128 -14.01 26.16 27.79
CA ASN A 128 -12.58 26.11 27.44
C ASN A 128 -12.29 24.96 26.46
N VAL A 129 -12.86 23.79 26.72
CA VAL A 129 -12.71 22.61 25.86
C VAL A 129 -13.36 22.86 24.51
N SER A 130 -14.60 23.37 24.47
CA SER A 130 -15.27 23.70 23.20
C SER A 130 -14.51 24.74 22.40
N THR A 131 -13.99 25.80 23.05
CA THR A 131 -13.16 26.81 22.38
C THR A 131 -11.95 26.18 21.69
N TYR A 132 -11.20 25.32 22.39
CA TYR A 132 -10.07 24.62 21.81
C TYR A 132 -10.50 23.71 20.63
N MET A 133 -11.60 22.97 20.77
CA MET A 133 -12.12 22.11 19.71
C MET A 133 -12.56 22.89 18.46
N TYR A 134 -13.19 24.06 18.62
CA TYR A 134 -13.51 24.94 17.50
C TYR A 134 -12.27 25.45 16.78
N LEU A 135 -11.23 25.83 17.54
CA LEU A 135 -9.95 26.24 16.96
C LEU A 135 -9.29 25.09 16.18
N GLN A 136 -9.33 23.87 16.72
CA GLN A 136 -8.86 22.67 16.03
C GLN A 136 -9.64 22.43 14.73
N ARG A 137 -10.97 22.59 14.76
CA ARG A 137 -11.82 22.45 13.57
C ARG A 137 -11.42 23.43 12.46
N VAL A 138 -11.23 24.71 12.81
CA VAL A 138 -10.80 25.72 11.82
C VAL A 138 -9.42 25.39 11.24
N MET A 139 -8.50 24.83 12.04
CA MET A 139 -7.20 24.39 11.54
C MET A 139 -7.34 23.21 10.57
N LEU A 140 -8.24 22.27 10.83
CA LEU A 140 -8.55 21.16 9.93
C LEU A 140 -9.15 21.66 8.61
N ASP A 141 -10.12 22.58 8.64
CA ASP A 141 -10.72 23.14 7.42
C ASP A 141 -9.65 23.86 6.55
N LYS A 142 -8.67 24.52 7.19
CA LYS A 142 -7.52 25.13 6.48
C LYS A 142 -6.58 24.08 5.88
N ALA A 143 -6.34 22.98 6.59
CA ALA A 143 -5.50 21.89 6.12
C ALA A 143 -6.15 21.14 4.95
N GLU A 144 -7.47 20.94 5.00
CA GLU A 144 -8.26 20.41 3.88
C GLU A 144 -8.09 21.31 2.65
N LYS A 145 -8.29 22.62 2.82
CA LYS A 145 -8.14 23.55 1.69
C LYS A 145 -6.74 23.55 1.09
N PHE A 146 -5.72 23.48 1.94
CA PHE A 146 -4.33 23.36 1.51
C PHE A 146 -4.11 22.05 0.73
N SER A 147 -4.67 20.94 1.20
CA SER A 147 -4.53 19.62 0.58
C SER A 147 -5.16 19.58 -0.81
N GLU A 148 -6.39 20.10 -0.96
CA GLU A 148 -7.06 20.24 -2.26
C GLU A 148 -6.23 21.03 -3.27
N VAL A 149 -5.73 22.19 -2.86
CA VAL A 149 -4.97 23.08 -3.73
C VAL A 149 -3.61 22.46 -4.07
N SER A 150 -2.95 21.84 -3.10
CA SER A 150 -1.66 21.16 -3.31
C SER A 150 -1.78 20.03 -4.32
N GLN A 151 -2.82 19.19 -4.20
CA GLN A 151 -3.10 18.15 -5.19
C GLN A 151 -3.34 18.74 -6.59
N ARG A 152 -4.12 19.81 -6.69
CA ARG A 152 -4.36 20.49 -7.98
C ARG A 152 -3.07 21.03 -8.59
N VAL A 153 -2.19 21.63 -7.77
CA VAL A 153 -0.92 22.19 -8.23
C VAL A 153 0.04 21.09 -8.68
N VAL A 154 0.17 20.01 -7.90
CA VAL A 154 1.01 18.86 -8.24
C VAL A 154 0.59 18.22 -9.56
N MET A 155 -0.72 18.06 -9.78
CA MET A 155 -1.24 17.48 -11.03
C MET A 155 -1.11 18.42 -12.25
N ALA A 156 -1.01 19.73 -12.03
CA ALA A 156 -0.92 20.72 -13.10
C ALA A 156 0.52 20.98 -13.58
N ASP A 157 1.51 20.77 -12.70
CA ASP A 157 2.92 20.99 -13.01
C ASP A 157 3.64 19.64 -13.23
N PRO A 158 4.13 19.35 -14.45
CA PRO A 158 4.82 18.09 -14.75
C PRO A 158 6.16 17.92 -14.02
N ILE A 159 6.74 18.99 -13.44
CA ILE A 159 7.96 18.92 -12.61
C ILE A 159 7.61 18.44 -11.20
N LEU A 160 6.43 18.80 -10.69
CA LEU A 160 5.95 18.38 -9.38
C LEU A 160 5.23 17.03 -9.44
N ASP A 161 4.67 16.66 -10.59
CA ASP A 161 3.96 15.39 -10.78
C ASP A 161 4.92 14.19 -10.81
N GLU A 162 4.80 13.32 -9.81
CA GLU A 162 5.52 12.05 -9.75
C GLU A 162 5.17 11.12 -10.91
N ASN A 163 3.91 11.16 -11.38
CA ASN A 163 3.44 10.29 -12.45
C ASN A 163 4.14 10.60 -13.79
N SER A 164 4.61 11.84 -13.98
CA SER A 164 5.47 12.25 -15.09
C SER A 164 6.86 11.59 -15.03
N ARG A 165 7.43 11.44 -13.82
CA ARG A 165 8.72 10.76 -13.62
C ARG A 165 8.59 9.24 -13.75
N ARG A 166 7.58 8.67 -13.09
CA ARG A 166 7.28 7.23 -13.14
C ARG A 166 5.76 7.02 -13.19
N PRO A 167 5.22 6.42 -14.27
CA PRO A 167 3.80 6.19 -14.40
C PRO A 167 3.25 5.32 -13.27
N ILE A 168 2.12 5.72 -12.68
CA ILE A 168 1.40 4.97 -11.66
C ILE A 168 0.75 3.71 -12.26
N ALA A 169 0.37 3.78 -13.54
CA ALA A 169 -0.22 2.65 -14.24
C ALA A 169 0.81 1.53 -14.46
N THR A 170 0.48 0.32 -14.01
CA THR A 170 1.37 -0.85 -14.04
C THR A 170 1.97 -1.13 -15.42
N PHE A 171 1.18 -0.99 -16.49
CA PHE A 171 1.69 -1.19 -17.85
C PHE A 171 2.73 -0.14 -18.26
N GLY A 172 2.54 1.12 -17.83
CA GLY A 172 3.46 2.22 -18.09
C GLY A 172 4.76 2.07 -17.29
N ALA A 173 4.66 1.64 -16.04
CA ALA A 173 5.80 1.29 -15.20
C ALA A 173 6.63 0.16 -15.85
N PHE A 174 5.99 -0.93 -16.29
CA PHE A 174 6.69 -2.03 -16.96
C PHE A 174 7.33 -1.61 -18.29
N ALA A 175 6.69 -0.74 -19.07
CA ALA A 175 7.28 -0.20 -20.29
C ALA A 175 8.53 0.65 -20.00
N MET A 176 8.53 1.45 -18.92
CA MET A 176 9.71 2.16 -18.46
C MET A 176 10.82 1.23 -17.98
N ASP A 177 10.48 0.18 -17.23
CA ASP A 177 11.43 -0.82 -16.74
C ASP A 177 12.08 -1.59 -17.91
N ASP A 178 11.32 -1.98 -18.93
CA ASP A 178 11.84 -2.60 -20.15
C ASP A 178 12.78 -1.65 -20.92
N ARG A 179 12.42 -0.36 -21.01
CA ARG A 179 13.29 0.66 -21.61
C ARG A 179 14.59 0.82 -20.83
N ALA A 180 14.52 0.85 -19.50
CA ALA A 180 15.70 0.94 -18.64
C ALA A 180 16.60 -0.28 -18.82
N LYS A 181 16.01 -1.49 -18.83
CA LYS A 181 16.72 -2.75 -19.06
C LYS A 181 17.44 -2.79 -20.41
N LYS A 182 16.76 -2.39 -21.49
CA LYS A 182 17.39 -2.29 -22.82
C LYS A 182 18.54 -1.28 -22.83
N GLY A 183 18.42 -0.18 -22.07
CA GLY A 183 19.48 0.80 -21.89
C GLY A 183 20.69 0.22 -21.16
N THR A 184 20.48 -0.49 -20.05
CA THR A 184 21.53 -1.17 -19.31
C THR A 184 22.20 -2.26 -20.13
N ASP A 185 21.43 -3.05 -20.88
CA ASP A 185 21.95 -4.12 -21.74
C ASP A 185 22.84 -3.53 -22.85
N LYS A 186 22.42 -2.41 -23.47
CA LYS A 186 23.24 -1.70 -24.46
C LYS A 186 24.53 -1.16 -23.86
N ALA A 187 24.46 -0.55 -22.68
CA ALA A 187 25.63 -0.03 -21.98
C ALA A 187 26.59 -1.15 -21.57
N ALA A 188 26.07 -2.28 -21.08
CA ALA A 188 26.84 -3.47 -20.73
C ALA A 188 27.58 -4.03 -21.95
N LYS A 189 26.94 -4.10 -23.12
CA LYS A 189 27.58 -4.55 -24.36
C LYS A 189 28.74 -3.64 -24.78
N ILE A 190 28.53 -2.32 -24.75
CA ILE A 190 29.60 -1.35 -25.08
C ILE A 190 30.75 -1.46 -24.07
N LEU A 191 30.45 -1.70 -22.79
CA LEU A 191 31.46 -1.87 -21.75
C LEU A 191 32.23 -3.18 -21.94
N ALA A 192 31.56 -4.28 -22.30
CA ALA A 192 32.18 -5.58 -22.55
C ALA A 192 33.19 -5.55 -23.71
N GLU A 193 33.00 -4.69 -24.71
CA GLU A 193 33.99 -4.49 -25.78
C GLU A 193 35.31 -3.86 -25.29
N LYS A 194 35.29 -3.15 -24.15
CA LYS A 194 36.41 -2.32 -23.67
C LYS A 194 37.00 -2.78 -22.34
N ALA A 195 36.21 -3.43 -21.50
CA ALA A 195 36.56 -3.80 -20.14
C ALA A 195 36.15 -5.25 -19.84
N GLY A 196 37.01 -5.97 -19.12
CA GLY A 196 36.72 -7.29 -18.57
C GLY A 196 36.54 -7.21 -17.06
N PHE A 197 35.72 -8.11 -16.50
CA PHE A 197 35.54 -8.24 -15.05
C PHE A 197 36.43 -9.35 -14.50
N TRP A 198 37.08 -9.07 -13.36
CA TRP A 198 37.78 -10.07 -12.57
C TRP A 198 36.89 -10.51 -11.42
N PHE A 199 36.57 -11.80 -11.35
CA PHE A 199 35.78 -12.39 -10.27
C PHE A 199 36.65 -13.35 -9.47
N PHE A 200 36.87 -13.00 -8.20
CA PHE A 200 37.62 -13.84 -7.25
C PHE A 200 36.62 -14.59 -6.39
N TYR A 201 36.73 -15.92 -6.35
CA TYR A 201 35.85 -16.76 -5.56
C TYR A 201 36.61 -17.93 -4.92
N SER A 202 36.00 -18.50 -3.90
CA SER A 202 36.43 -19.76 -3.30
C SER A 202 35.46 -20.88 -3.68
N SER A 203 35.99 -22.09 -3.92
CA SER A 203 35.19 -23.24 -4.37
C SER A 203 34.22 -23.78 -3.32
N ASP A 204 34.45 -23.47 -2.05
CA ASP A 204 33.64 -23.88 -0.89
C ASP A 204 32.56 -22.86 -0.49
N CYS A 205 32.50 -21.71 -1.16
CA CYS A 205 31.56 -20.63 -0.86
C CYS A 205 30.22 -20.83 -1.63
N GLU A 206 29.15 -21.18 -0.91
CA GLU A 206 27.82 -21.39 -1.50
C GLU A 206 27.28 -20.13 -2.20
N PHE A 207 27.45 -18.96 -1.57
CA PHE A 207 27.00 -17.69 -2.13
C PHE A 207 27.75 -17.32 -3.42
N CYS A 208 29.04 -17.66 -3.50
CA CYS A 208 29.88 -17.37 -4.65
C CYS A 208 29.44 -18.17 -5.89
N LEU A 209 28.96 -19.41 -5.70
CA LEU A 209 28.39 -20.22 -6.78
C LEU A 209 27.06 -19.65 -7.29
N LYS A 210 26.24 -19.08 -6.39
CA LYS A 210 24.98 -18.40 -6.77
C LYS A 210 25.26 -17.11 -7.53
N GLU A 211 26.23 -16.31 -7.08
CA GLU A 211 26.63 -15.06 -7.73
C GLU A 211 27.28 -15.30 -9.10
N ALA A 212 28.07 -16.37 -9.26
CA ALA A 212 28.63 -16.75 -10.55
C ALA A 212 27.56 -16.97 -11.64
N GLY A 213 26.37 -17.44 -11.25
CA GLY A 213 25.21 -17.53 -12.15
C GLY A 213 24.72 -16.18 -12.66
N VAL A 214 24.83 -15.12 -11.85
CA VAL A 214 24.47 -13.75 -12.21
C VAL A 214 25.48 -13.18 -13.20
N LEU A 215 26.77 -13.47 -13.02
CA LEU A 215 27.85 -13.03 -13.93
C LEU A 215 27.69 -13.55 -15.37
N LYS A 216 27.05 -14.70 -15.55
CA LYS A 216 26.73 -15.22 -16.89
C LYS A 216 25.67 -14.37 -17.61
N GLY A 217 24.81 -13.68 -16.86
CA GLY A 217 23.78 -12.80 -17.43
C GLY A 217 24.33 -11.50 -18.02
N ILE A 218 25.50 -11.04 -17.57
CA ILE A 218 26.12 -9.77 -18.00
C ILE A 218 27.13 -9.92 -19.16
N THR A 219 27.49 -11.16 -19.53
CA THR A 219 28.55 -11.46 -20.52
C THR A 219 28.03 -11.72 -21.95
N ASN A 220 26.78 -11.33 -22.27
CA ASN A 220 26.08 -11.69 -23.52
C ASN A 220 25.62 -10.46 -24.35
#